data_AF-A0A3A5A423-F1
#
_entry.id   AF-A0A3A5A423-F1
#
_cell.length_a   1.000
_cell.length_b   1.000
_cell.length_c   1.000
_cell.angle_alpha   90.00
_cell.angle_beta   90.00
_cell.angle_gamma   90.00
#
_symmetry.space_group_name_H-M   'P 1'
#
loop_
_entity.id
_entity.type
_entity.pdbx_description
1 polymer ?
#
loop_
_entity_poly.entity_id
_entity_poly.type
_entity_poly.pdbx_seq_one_letter_code
_entity_poly.pdbx_strand_id
1 'polypeptide(L)'
;MERTAATATNPWPGWNVLACCLLVGLLGKIAVSAVLMAPKGFIPWVGPRASEAATPAITESAAEKQPAPTVPRVLSLLEKERTALQTREQAVAAKEEQLRVLKQEVETRLRELNAIQQRAMEFMEEEKRMQGEQNRHLVATLEAMPADRAGKLLEKMDDEVAAQLLRRLKGKEAGAILSLLNPDKAARLSQMLLK
;
A
#
# COMPACT_ATOMS: atom_id res chain seq x y z
N MET A 1 -32.08 10.71 27.63
CA MET A 1 -31.50 9.56 28.34
C MET A 1 -31.53 8.40 27.35
N GLU A 2 -30.38 8.11 26.72
CA GLU A 2 -29.59 6.88 26.95
C GLU A 2 -30.23 5.66 26.23
N ARG A 3 -29.58 4.82 25.44
CA ARG A 3 -28.19 4.57 25.06
C ARG A 3 -28.20 3.65 23.81
N THR A 4 -27.36 3.98 22.83
CA THR A 4 -26.49 3.08 22.04
C THR A 4 -26.91 1.65 21.66
N ALA A 5 -26.99 1.42 20.35
CA ALA A 5 -26.41 0.31 19.56
C ALA A 5 -26.01 -1.00 20.27
N ALA A 6 -26.71 -2.09 19.93
CA ALA A 6 -26.27 -3.47 20.12
C ALA A 6 -25.90 -4.06 18.74
N THR A 7 -24.63 -4.00 18.34
CA THR A 7 -23.64 -5.10 18.43
C THR A 7 -23.98 -6.30 17.54
N ALA A 8 -23.44 -6.26 16.33
CA ALA A 8 -23.23 -7.43 15.49
C ALA A 8 -22.27 -8.40 16.18
N THR A 9 -22.80 -9.55 16.59
CA THR A 9 -22.01 -10.68 17.10
C THR A 9 -21.62 -11.57 15.92
N ASN A 10 -20.43 -11.34 15.36
CA ASN A 10 -19.78 -12.33 14.49
C ASN A 10 -19.26 -13.47 15.38
N PRO A 11 -19.56 -14.74 15.05
CA PRO A 11 -19.00 -15.87 15.75
C PRO A 11 -17.61 -16.14 15.17
N TRP A 12 -16.68 -16.67 15.99
CA TRP A 12 -15.33 -17.17 15.67
C TRP A 12 -14.19 -16.27 16.19
N PRO A 13 -13.79 -16.45 17.47
CA PRO A 13 -12.76 -15.63 18.12
C PRO A 13 -11.33 -15.93 17.63
N GLY A 14 -11.11 -17.02 16.90
CA GLY A 14 -9.76 -17.45 16.50
C GLY A 14 -9.08 -16.52 15.49
N TRP A 15 -9.84 -15.90 14.58
CA TRP A 15 -9.24 -15.09 13.52
C TRP A 15 -8.85 -13.68 13.99
N ASN A 16 -9.61 -13.11 14.92
CA ASN A 16 -9.29 -11.83 15.56
C ASN A 16 -8.05 -11.94 16.45
N VAL A 17 -7.83 -13.07 17.13
CA VAL A 17 -6.63 -13.29 17.94
C VAL A 17 -5.39 -13.46 17.06
N LEU A 18 -5.51 -14.18 15.94
CA LEU A 18 -4.42 -14.31 14.97
C LEU A 18 -4.12 -12.97 14.27
N ALA A 19 -5.15 -12.20 13.88
CA ALA A 19 -4.98 -10.87 13.31
C ALA A 19 -4.37 -9.89 14.32
N CYS A 20 -4.75 -9.97 15.59
CA CYS A 20 -4.17 -9.14 16.66
C CYS A 20 -2.72 -9.52 16.96
N CYS A 21 -2.37 -10.81 16.99
CA CYS A 21 -0.98 -11.27 17.13
C CYS A 21 -0.10 -10.87 15.93
N LEU A 22 -0.66 -10.87 14.72
CA LEU A 22 0.06 -10.47 13.50
C LEU A 22 0.26 -8.95 13.45
N LEU A 23 -0.73 -8.15 13.88
CA LEU A 23 -0.61 -6.70 14.06
C LEU A 23 0.38 -6.31 15.16
N VAL A 24 0.36 -6.98 16.31
CA VAL A 24 1.32 -6.75 17.40
C VAL A 24 2.74 -7.16 16.97
N GLY A 25 2.88 -8.26 16.22
CA GLY A 25 4.16 -8.67 15.63
C GLY A 25 4.70 -7.69 14.58
N LEU A 26 3.81 -7.07 13.79
CA LEU A 26 4.18 -6.05 12.80
C LEU A 26 4.59 -4.73 13.48
N LEU A 27 3.85 -4.29 14.49
CA LEU A 27 4.17 -3.10 15.31
C LEU A 27 5.48 -3.27 16.09
N GLY A 28 5.76 -4.47 16.61
CA GLY A 28 7.02 -4.79 17.28
C GLY A 28 8.23 -4.65 16.35
N LYS A 29 8.12 -5.08 15.09
CA LYS A 29 9.19 -4.93 14.08
C LYS A 29 9.44 -3.47 13.69
N ILE A 30 8.38 -2.65 13.63
CA ILE A 30 8.48 -1.21 13.34
C ILE A 30 9.12 -0.46 14.51
N ALA A 31 8.81 -0.83 15.76
CA ALA A 31 9.43 -0.23 16.94
C ALA A 31 10.93 -0.57 17.04
N VAL A 32 11.32 -1.81 16.71
CA VAL A 32 12.74 -2.23 16.70
C VAL A 32 13.53 -1.59 15.57
N SER A 33 12.94 -1.36 14.38
CA SER A 33 13.61 -0.64 13.29
C SER A 33 13.70 0.87 13.53
N ALA A 34 12.73 1.47 14.23
CA ALA A 34 12.76 2.88 14.61
C ALA A 34 13.84 3.20 15.65
N VAL A 35 14.13 2.26 16.57
CA VAL A 35 15.23 2.40 17.54
C VAL A 35 16.62 2.31 16.88
N LEU A 36 16.74 1.63 15.73
CA LEU A 36 18.00 1.52 14.98
C LEU A 36 18.25 2.67 13.99
N MET A 37 17.22 3.46 13.65
CA MET A 37 17.28 4.62 12.73
C MET A 37 16.94 5.96 13.39
N ALA A 38 17.09 6.08 14.71
CA ALA A 38 17.09 7.39 15.38
C ALA A 38 18.50 8.04 15.31
N PRO A 39 18.62 9.34 14.97
CA PRO A 39 19.90 10.04 14.95
C PRO A 39 20.53 10.08 16.36
N LYS A 40 21.86 9.92 16.44
CA LYS A 40 22.70 9.93 17.65
C LYS A 40 22.76 11.31 18.35
N GLY A 41 21.62 11.95 18.59
CA GLY A 41 21.53 13.29 19.19
C GLY A 41 20.30 13.54 20.06
N PHE A 42 19.45 12.54 20.31
CA PHE A 42 18.18 12.74 21.02
C PHE A 42 18.05 12.03 22.38
N ILE A 43 19.15 11.46 22.91
CA ILE A 43 19.17 11.02 24.32
C ILE A 43 19.82 12.15 25.13
N PRO A 44 19.10 12.82 26.04
CA PRO A 44 19.72 13.77 26.96
C PRO A 44 20.54 12.97 27.97
N TRP A 45 21.81 12.76 27.65
CA TRP A 45 22.81 12.28 28.59
C TRP A 45 22.96 13.34 29.69
N VAL A 46 22.33 13.11 30.83
CA VAL A 46 22.58 13.86 32.07
C VAL A 46 23.86 13.32 32.67
N GLY A 47 24.98 13.88 32.19
CA GLY A 47 26.30 13.74 32.78
C GLY A 47 26.56 14.94 33.70
N PRO A 48 27.33 14.77 34.78
CA PRO A 48 27.56 15.83 35.75
C PRO A 48 28.19 17.05 35.07
N ARG A 49 27.52 18.20 35.21
CA ARG A 49 28.04 19.52 34.85
C ARG A 49 29.40 19.72 35.51
N ALA A 50 30.40 20.03 34.69
CA ALA A 50 31.53 20.82 35.14
C ALA A 50 30.97 22.15 35.67
N SER A 51 31.03 22.33 36.99
CA SER A 51 30.86 23.63 37.62
C SER A 51 32.22 24.33 37.62
N GLU A 52 32.21 25.55 37.09
CA GLU A 52 33.16 26.60 37.41
C GLU A 52 33.48 26.62 38.91
N ALA A 53 34.77 26.50 39.23
CA ALA A 53 35.44 27.18 40.34
C ALA A 53 36.95 26.91 40.24
N ALA A 54 37.67 27.75 39.47
CA ALA A 54 39.05 28.16 39.75
C ALA A 54 39.56 29.07 38.61
N THR A 55 39.38 30.38 38.77
CA THR A 55 40.21 31.40 38.09
C THR A 55 41.60 31.44 38.75
N PRO A 56 42.61 32.08 38.14
CA PRO A 56 43.76 31.46 37.50
C PRO A 56 45.02 31.50 38.39
N ALA A 57 45.85 30.46 38.32
CA ALA A 57 47.25 30.57 38.72
C ALA A 57 48.10 30.51 37.44
N ILE A 58 48.73 31.63 37.13
CA ILE A 58 49.81 31.73 36.16
C ILE A 58 50.95 30.86 36.69
N THR A 59 51.28 29.81 35.97
CA THR A 59 52.57 29.15 36.05
C THR A 59 53.16 29.20 34.64
N GLU A 60 53.92 30.26 34.38
CA GLU A 60 54.96 30.22 33.36
C GLU A 60 55.95 29.10 33.75
N SER A 61 56.04 28.03 32.95
CA SER A 61 57.30 27.34 32.68
C SER A 61 57.09 26.23 31.66
N ALA A 62 58.09 26.08 30.78
CA ALA A 62 58.23 25.07 29.75
C ALA A 62 57.37 25.24 28.49
N ALA A 63 57.64 26.35 27.78
CA ALA A 63 57.64 26.32 26.32
C ALA A 63 58.67 25.28 25.85
N GLU A 64 58.23 24.04 25.70
CA GLU A 64 58.98 23.01 24.99
C GLU A 64 58.94 23.37 23.51
N LYS A 65 60.09 23.84 23.01
CA LYS A 65 60.36 24.10 21.59
C LYS A 65 59.89 22.91 20.75
N GLN A 66 58.71 23.01 20.14
CA GLN A 66 58.45 22.28 18.92
C GLN A 66 59.36 22.90 17.84
N PRO A 67 60.26 22.13 17.22
CA PRO A 67 61.05 22.66 16.13
C PRO A 67 60.07 23.04 15.00
N ALA A 68 60.30 24.21 14.40
CA ALA A 68 59.58 24.65 13.21
C ALA A 68 59.49 23.49 12.21
N PRO A 69 58.31 23.23 11.61
CA PRO A 69 58.14 22.06 10.77
C PRO A 69 59.12 22.14 9.62
N THR A 70 60.07 21.20 9.57
CA THR A 70 61.01 21.08 8.46
C THR A 70 60.19 20.91 7.18
N VAL A 71 60.44 21.70 6.14
CA VAL A 71 59.77 21.64 4.82
C VAL A 71 59.39 20.21 4.35
N PRO A 72 60.25 19.17 4.47
CA PRO A 72 59.89 17.78 4.14
C PRO A 72 58.74 17.18 4.97
N ARG A 73 58.55 17.57 6.23
CA ARG A 73 57.46 17.09 7.10
C ARG A 73 56.11 17.61 6.61
N VAL A 74 56.03 18.87 6.21
CA VAL A 74 54.79 19.50 5.70
C VAL A 74 54.36 18.88 4.37
N LEU A 75 55.31 18.65 3.46
CA LEU A 75 55.05 17.96 2.19
C LEU A 75 54.48 16.56 2.40
N SER A 76 55.04 15.78 3.33
CA SER A 76 54.53 14.43 3.63
C SER A 76 53.10 14.43 4.21
N LEU A 77 52.69 15.49 4.91
CA LEU A 77 51.33 15.62 5.44
C LEU A 77 50.35 15.99 4.32
N LEU A 78 50.74 16.91 3.44
CA LEU A 78 49.96 17.28 2.25
C LEU A 78 49.73 16.10 1.31
N GLU A 79 50.75 15.26 1.08
CA GLU A 79 50.61 14.04 0.27
C GLU A 79 49.65 13.03 0.90
N LYS A 80 49.70 12.87 2.23
CA LYS A 80 48.74 12.02 2.96
C LYS A 80 47.32 12.56 2.89
N GLU A 81 47.13 13.87 3.03
CA GLU A 81 45.81 14.48 2.87
C GLU A 81 45.29 14.35 1.44
N ARG A 82 46.14 14.56 0.43
CA ARG A 82 45.73 14.37 -0.97
C ARG A 82 45.30 12.93 -1.25
N THR A 83 46.07 11.94 -0.81
CA THR A 83 45.71 10.53 -0.99
C THR A 83 44.43 10.17 -0.21
N ALA A 84 44.23 10.72 0.99
CA ALA A 84 42.99 10.55 1.75
C ALA A 84 41.77 11.20 1.07
N LEU A 85 41.95 12.36 0.42
CA LEU A 85 40.88 13.01 -0.35
C LEU A 85 40.56 12.22 -1.61
N GLN A 86 41.58 11.78 -2.35
CA GLN A 86 41.43 11.05 -3.59
C GLN A 86 40.74 9.70 -3.38
N THR A 87 41.04 8.99 -2.28
CA THR A 87 40.33 7.76 -1.90
C THR A 87 38.86 8.01 -1.53
N ARG A 88 38.56 9.13 -0.85
CA ARG A 88 37.18 9.53 -0.56
C ARG A 88 36.42 9.89 -1.83
N GLU A 89 37.02 10.65 -2.73
CA GLU A 89 36.42 11.00 -4.02
C GLU A 89 36.09 9.75 -4.84
N GLN A 90 37.03 8.80 -4.94
CA GLN A 90 36.78 7.53 -5.61
C GLN A 90 35.66 6.73 -4.94
N ALA A 91 35.61 6.70 -3.60
CA ALA A 91 34.54 6.01 -2.87
C ALA A 91 33.16 6.67 -3.07
N VAL A 92 33.11 8.00 -3.16
CA VAL A 92 31.88 8.74 -3.45
C VAL A 92 31.44 8.49 -4.89
N ALA A 93 32.35 8.62 -5.86
CA ALA A 93 32.06 8.36 -7.27
C ALA A 93 31.54 6.93 -7.51
N ALA A 94 32.11 5.93 -6.83
CA ALA A 94 31.63 4.55 -6.90
C ALA A 94 30.20 4.40 -6.35
N LYS A 95 29.88 5.08 -5.24
CA LYS A 95 28.51 5.08 -4.66
C LYS A 95 27.51 5.81 -5.56
N GLU A 96 27.91 6.92 -6.16
CA GLU A 96 27.07 7.67 -7.10
C GLU A 96 26.70 6.82 -8.31
N GLU A 97 27.67 6.09 -8.88
CA GLU A 97 27.38 5.19 -10.00
C GLU A 97 26.46 4.04 -9.58
N GLN A 98 26.70 3.42 -8.43
CA GLN A 98 25.79 2.40 -7.88
C GLN A 98 24.38 2.95 -7.69
N LEU A 99 24.24 4.13 -7.10
CA LEU A 99 22.94 4.78 -6.92
C LEU A 99 22.28 5.10 -8.26
N ARG A 100 23.04 5.48 -9.29
CA ARG A 100 22.51 5.74 -10.63
C ARG A 100 21.95 4.47 -11.26
N VAL A 101 22.68 3.36 -11.19
CA VAL A 101 22.23 2.05 -11.68
C VAL A 101 20.97 1.60 -10.94
N LEU A 102 20.95 1.68 -9.60
CA LEU A 102 19.78 1.32 -8.82
C LEU A 102 18.56 2.19 -9.15
N LYS A 103 18.74 3.50 -9.35
CA LYS A 103 17.67 4.40 -9.77
C LYS A 103 17.09 3.98 -11.12
N GLN A 104 17.93 3.67 -12.09
CA GLN A 104 17.49 3.22 -13.42
C GLN A 104 16.76 1.88 -13.35
N GLU A 105 17.22 0.96 -12.51
CA GLU A 105 16.53 -0.31 -12.29
C GLU A 105 15.14 -0.08 -11.67
N VAL A 106 15.05 0.74 -10.62
CA VAL A 106 13.77 1.08 -9.97
C VAL A 106 12.82 1.75 -10.95
N GLU A 107 13.27 2.72 -11.74
CA GLU A 107 12.45 3.38 -12.76
C GLU A 107 11.94 2.38 -13.81
N THR A 108 12.79 1.43 -14.22
CA THR A 108 12.42 0.38 -15.18
C THR A 108 11.38 -0.56 -14.59
N ARG A 109 11.58 -1.03 -13.34
CA ARG A 109 10.58 -1.83 -12.63
C ARG A 109 9.25 -1.09 -12.45
N LEU A 110 9.30 0.21 -12.15
CA LEU A 110 8.09 1.02 -12.02
C LEU A 110 7.32 1.11 -13.34
N ARG A 111 8.03 1.27 -14.47
CA ARG A 111 7.41 1.27 -15.80
C ARG A 111 6.80 -0.08 -16.15
N GLU A 112 7.51 -1.18 -15.88
CA GLU A 112 7.01 -2.54 -16.08
C GLU A 112 5.72 -2.78 -15.27
N LEU A 113 5.72 -2.42 -13.99
CA LEU A 113 4.54 -2.56 -13.13
C LEU A 113 3.36 -1.73 -13.61
N ASN A 114 3.59 -0.46 -13.97
CA ASN A 114 2.54 0.39 -14.51
C ASN A 114 1.97 -0.17 -15.83
N ALA A 115 2.82 -0.70 -16.72
CA ALA A 115 2.38 -1.31 -17.96
C ALA A 115 1.54 -2.57 -17.71
N ILE A 116 1.94 -3.41 -16.74
CA ILE A 116 1.16 -4.59 -16.34
C ILE A 116 -0.18 -4.16 -15.74
N GLN A 117 -0.19 -3.15 -14.88
CA GLN A 117 -1.41 -2.63 -14.27
C GLN A 117 -2.37 -2.08 -15.33
N GLN A 118 -1.88 -1.32 -16.31
CA GLN A 118 -2.67 -0.78 -17.41
C GLN A 118 -3.28 -1.91 -18.24
N ARG A 119 -2.49 -2.90 -18.65
CA ARG A 119 -3.00 -4.07 -19.38
C ARG A 119 -4.06 -4.82 -18.58
N ALA A 120 -3.85 -5.01 -17.28
CA ALA A 120 -4.84 -5.65 -16.42
C ALA A 120 -6.16 -4.87 -16.37
N MET A 121 -6.09 -3.54 -16.28
CA MET A 121 -7.28 -2.68 -16.34
C MET A 121 -7.98 -2.76 -17.70
N GLU A 122 -7.23 -2.74 -18.80
CA GLU A 122 -7.77 -2.90 -20.16
C GLU A 122 -8.48 -4.25 -20.32
N PHE A 123 -7.89 -5.35 -19.89
CA PHE A 123 -8.53 -6.68 -19.92
C PHE A 123 -9.83 -6.71 -19.11
N MET A 124 -9.84 -6.10 -17.91
CA MET A 124 -11.05 -6.02 -17.09
C MET A 124 -12.15 -5.17 -17.74
N GLU A 125 -11.79 -4.07 -18.41
CA GLU A 125 -12.74 -3.23 -19.14
C GLU A 125 -13.29 -3.94 -20.38
N GLU A 126 -12.44 -4.65 -21.11
CA GLU A 126 -12.84 -5.42 -22.27
C GLU A 126 -13.78 -6.57 -21.87
N GLU A 127 -13.47 -7.32 -20.80
CA GLU A 127 -14.38 -8.33 -20.26
C GLU A 127 -15.72 -7.72 -19.85
N LYS A 128 -15.73 -6.60 -19.14
CA LYS A 128 -16.97 -5.90 -18.75
C LYS A 128 -17.76 -5.45 -19.97
N ARG A 129 -17.09 -4.96 -21.02
CA ARG A 129 -17.74 -4.55 -22.27
C ARG A 129 -18.40 -5.74 -22.96
N MET A 130 -17.66 -6.85 -23.12
CA MET A 130 -18.17 -8.07 -23.73
C MET A 130 -19.34 -8.67 -22.94
N GLN A 131 -19.21 -8.78 -21.62
CA GLN A 131 -20.31 -9.21 -20.75
C GLN A 131 -21.50 -8.26 -20.82
N GLY A 132 -21.24 -6.95 -20.90
CA GLY A 132 -22.27 -5.92 -21.07
C GLY A 132 -23.04 -6.08 -22.38
N GLU A 133 -22.35 -6.32 -23.50
CA GLU A 133 -22.94 -6.55 -24.81
C GLU A 133 -23.74 -7.85 -24.87
N GLN A 134 -23.20 -8.95 -24.34
CA GLN A 134 -23.91 -10.23 -24.24
C GLN A 134 -25.19 -10.10 -23.40
N ASN A 135 -25.10 -9.45 -22.24
CA ASN A 135 -26.26 -9.19 -21.39
C ASN A 135 -27.30 -8.32 -22.08
N ARG A 136 -26.89 -7.29 -22.84
CA ARG A 136 -27.81 -6.45 -23.63
C ARG A 136 -28.52 -7.27 -24.71
N HIS A 137 -27.80 -8.16 -25.39
CA HIS A 137 -28.39 -9.02 -26.42
C HIS A 137 -29.41 -10.01 -25.82
N LEU A 138 -29.08 -10.61 -24.67
CA LEU A 138 -30.00 -11.46 -23.92
C LEU A 138 -31.26 -10.71 -23.49
N VAL A 139 -31.11 -9.51 -22.93
CA VAL A 139 -32.24 -8.65 -22.55
C VAL A 139 -33.11 -8.34 -23.78
N ALA A 140 -32.52 -7.88 -24.88
CA ALA A 140 -33.26 -7.58 -26.11
C ALA A 140 -34.01 -8.81 -26.66
N THR A 141 -33.41 -10.00 -26.56
CA THR A 141 -34.04 -11.25 -26.98
C THR A 141 -35.23 -11.61 -26.08
N LEU A 142 -35.12 -11.38 -24.76
CA LEU A 142 -36.23 -11.55 -23.83
C LEU A 142 -37.35 -10.54 -24.06
N GLU A 143 -37.03 -9.29 -24.39
CA GLU A 143 -38.02 -8.24 -24.70
C GLU A 143 -38.81 -8.58 -25.98
N ALA A 144 -38.14 -9.15 -27.00
CA ALA A 144 -38.79 -9.57 -28.24
C ALA A 144 -39.62 -10.87 -28.08
N MET A 145 -39.43 -11.61 -26.99
CA MET A 145 -40.11 -12.88 -26.73
C MET A 145 -41.42 -12.67 -25.94
N PRO A 146 -42.47 -13.47 -26.18
CA PRO A 146 -43.67 -13.45 -25.33
C PRO A 146 -43.36 -13.79 -23.87
N ALA A 147 -44.02 -13.07 -22.94
CA ALA A 147 -43.79 -13.17 -21.50
C ALA A 147 -43.98 -14.59 -20.93
N ASP A 148 -44.88 -15.41 -21.49
CA ASP A 148 -45.08 -16.82 -21.07
C ASP A 148 -43.83 -17.68 -21.33
N ARG A 149 -43.19 -17.52 -22.49
CA ARG A 149 -41.95 -18.25 -22.79
C ARG A 149 -40.77 -17.73 -21.97
N ALA A 150 -40.68 -16.42 -21.78
CA ALA A 150 -39.65 -15.81 -20.95
C ALA A 150 -39.77 -16.25 -19.47
N GLY A 151 -40.99 -16.30 -18.93
CA GLY A 151 -41.28 -16.80 -17.58
C GLY A 151 -40.83 -18.25 -17.39
N LYS A 152 -41.20 -19.16 -18.31
CA LYS A 152 -40.75 -20.56 -18.28
C LYS A 152 -39.23 -20.72 -18.34
N LEU A 153 -38.53 -19.82 -19.04
CA LEU A 153 -37.07 -19.81 -19.10
C LEU A 153 -36.48 -19.37 -17.75
N LEU A 154 -36.96 -18.25 -17.20
CA LEU A 154 -36.53 -17.71 -15.90
C LEU A 154 -36.85 -18.65 -14.74
N GLU A 155 -37.88 -19.47 -14.86
CA GLU A 155 -38.24 -20.48 -13.88
C GLU A 155 -37.19 -21.60 -13.77
N LYS A 156 -36.53 -21.95 -14.88
CA LYS A 156 -35.45 -22.96 -14.90
C LYS A 156 -34.05 -22.38 -14.66
N MET A 157 -33.92 -21.05 -14.65
CA MET A 157 -32.67 -20.35 -14.37
C MET A 157 -32.44 -20.14 -12.88
N ASP A 158 -31.18 -19.89 -12.54
CA ASP A 158 -30.77 -19.47 -11.20
C ASP A 158 -31.38 -18.11 -10.82
N ASP A 159 -31.76 -17.98 -9.55
CA ASP A 159 -32.43 -16.79 -9.02
C ASP A 159 -31.58 -15.52 -9.14
N GLU A 160 -30.25 -15.62 -8.96
CA GLU A 160 -29.33 -14.48 -9.07
C GLU A 160 -29.25 -13.95 -10.50
N VAL A 161 -29.11 -14.86 -11.46
CA VAL A 161 -29.03 -14.49 -12.89
C VAL A 161 -30.38 -13.96 -13.36
N ALA A 162 -31.48 -14.60 -12.96
CA ALA A 162 -32.83 -14.15 -13.28
C ALA A 162 -33.11 -12.73 -12.76
N ALA A 163 -32.72 -12.43 -11.51
CA ALA A 163 -32.85 -11.10 -10.93
C ALA A 163 -32.01 -10.05 -11.69
N GLN A 164 -30.78 -10.39 -12.07
CA GLN A 164 -29.91 -9.48 -12.85
C GLN A 164 -30.48 -9.14 -14.23
N LEU A 165 -31.09 -10.10 -14.93
CA LEU A 165 -31.76 -9.82 -16.21
C LEU A 165 -33.05 -9.01 -16.01
N LEU A 166 -33.86 -9.34 -15.01
CA LEU A 166 -35.09 -8.60 -14.68
C LEU A 166 -34.82 -7.14 -14.32
N ARG A 167 -33.70 -6.82 -13.65
CA ARG A 167 -33.26 -5.43 -13.39
C ARG A 167 -33.02 -4.61 -14.65
N ARG A 168 -32.67 -5.26 -15.75
CA ARG A 168 -32.29 -4.62 -17.02
C ARG A 168 -33.46 -4.55 -18.01
N LEU A 169 -34.54 -5.29 -17.76
CA LEU A 169 -35.77 -5.28 -18.56
C LEU A 169 -36.64 -4.05 -18.25
N LYS A 170 -37.53 -3.67 -19.19
CA LYS A 170 -38.50 -2.60 -18.92
C LYS A 170 -39.50 -3.08 -17.88
N GLY A 171 -39.90 -2.19 -16.96
CA GLY A 171 -40.80 -2.54 -15.84
C GLY A 171 -42.11 -3.21 -16.25
N LYS A 172 -42.65 -2.88 -17.45
CA LYS A 172 -43.86 -3.51 -18.00
C LYS A 172 -43.64 -4.99 -18.36
N GLU A 173 -42.53 -5.29 -19.03
CA GLU A 173 -42.17 -6.66 -19.44
C GLU A 173 -41.77 -7.49 -18.22
N ALA A 174 -40.96 -6.92 -17.32
CA ALA A 174 -40.58 -7.56 -16.06
C ALA A 174 -41.79 -7.89 -15.18
N GLY A 175 -42.75 -6.97 -15.05
CA GLY A 175 -43.99 -7.20 -14.31
C GLY A 175 -44.87 -8.29 -14.94
N ALA A 176 -44.98 -8.31 -16.27
CA ALA A 176 -45.72 -9.36 -16.98
C ALA A 176 -45.08 -10.74 -16.77
N ILE A 177 -43.75 -10.83 -16.81
CA ILE A 177 -43.01 -12.06 -16.56
C ILE A 177 -43.17 -12.52 -15.11
N LEU A 178 -43.03 -11.62 -14.12
CA LEU A 178 -43.20 -11.94 -12.70
C LEU A 178 -44.61 -12.48 -12.39
N SER A 179 -45.64 -12.00 -13.09
CA SER A 179 -47.03 -12.48 -12.92
C SER A 179 -47.27 -13.90 -13.42
N LEU A 180 -46.38 -14.42 -14.28
CA LEU A 180 -46.46 -15.76 -14.88
C LEU A 180 -45.57 -16.78 -14.15
N LEU A 181 -44.75 -16.32 -13.21
CA LEU A 181 -43.90 -17.18 -12.38
C LEU A 181 -44.65 -17.71 -11.16
N ASN A 182 -44.14 -18.80 -10.59
CA ASN A 182 -44.59 -19.28 -9.30
C ASN A 182 -44.46 -18.20 -8.20
N PRO A 183 -45.45 -18.04 -7.31
CA PRO A 183 -45.52 -16.93 -6.36
C PRO A 183 -44.30 -16.87 -5.42
N ASP A 184 -43.81 -18.03 -4.96
CA ASP A 184 -42.62 -18.11 -4.10
C ASP A 184 -41.34 -17.67 -4.82
N LYS A 185 -41.24 -17.94 -6.13
CA LYS A 185 -40.08 -17.52 -6.93
C LYS A 185 -40.19 -16.04 -7.28
N ALA A 186 -41.37 -15.57 -7.65
CA ALA A 186 -41.63 -14.15 -7.91
C ALA A 186 -41.33 -13.27 -6.68
N ALA A 187 -41.70 -13.71 -5.48
CA ALA A 187 -41.39 -13.01 -4.24
C ALA A 187 -39.88 -12.94 -3.97
N ARG A 188 -39.15 -14.05 -4.15
CA ARG A 188 -37.68 -14.11 -4.00
C ARG A 188 -36.98 -13.18 -4.98
N LEU A 189 -37.32 -13.27 -6.26
CA LEU A 189 -36.75 -12.40 -7.29
C LEU A 189 -37.06 -10.93 -6.98
N SER A 190 -38.30 -10.61 -6.60
CA SER A 190 -38.68 -9.24 -6.21
C SER A 190 -37.85 -8.72 -5.04
N GLN A 191 -37.58 -9.53 -4.03
CA GLN A 191 -36.71 -9.16 -2.91
C GLN A 191 -35.27 -8.91 -3.34
N MET A 192 -34.76 -9.68 -4.30
CA MET A 192 -33.42 -9.49 -4.87
C MET A 192 -33.32 -8.23 -5.74
N LEU A 193 -34.41 -7.80 -6.38
CA LEU A 193 -34.46 -6.54 -7.13
C LEU A 193 -34.31 -5.31 -6.22
N LEU A 194 -34.78 -5.41 -4.97
CA LEU A 194 -34.68 -4.34 -3.97
C LEU A 194 -33.29 -4.23 -3.31
N LYS A 195 -32.47 -5.28 -3.38
CA LYS A 195 -31.17 -5.38 -2.71
C LYS A 195 -30.00 -4.92 -3.59
#